data_AF-A0A3N5KPD5-F1
#
_entry.id   AF-A0A3N5KPD5-F1
#
_cell.length_a   1.000
_cell.length_b   1.000
_cell.length_c   1.000
_cell.angle_alpha   90.00
_cell.angle_beta   90.00
_cell.angle_gamma   90.00
#
_symmetry.space_group_name_H-M   'P 1'
#
loop_
_entity.id
_entity.type
_entity.pdbx_description
1 polymer ?
#
loop_
_entity_poly.entity_id
_entity_poly.type
_entity_poly.pdbx_seq_one_letter_code
_entity_poly.pdbx_strand_id
1 'polypeptide(L)'
;MADKPRGKPPVSNPKANPAGQLAEDDRGNMTWEWSGEGDLTADDTLGAAERVRALVDPRLEVKDDDSDPSSPMQSNPKGLKSGYNPYNSGALGKQSWKKKKDLRELSKWIELRKKMSDKKDGE
;
A
#
# COMPACT_ATOMS: atom_id res chain seq x y z
N MET A 1 -5.60 9.86 35.87
CA MET A 1 -5.53 8.62 35.05
C MET A 1 -6.71 8.69 34.11
N ALA A 2 -6.48 8.76 32.80
CA ALA A 2 -7.55 8.89 31.80
C ALA A 2 -7.71 7.55 31.07
N ASP A 3 -8.81 6.85 31.35
CA ASP A 3 -9.16 5.58 30.73
C ASP A 3 -9.53 5.79 29.25
N LYS A 4 -8.82 5.12 28.34
CA LYS A 4 -9.19 5.08 26.91
C LYS A 4 -10.48 4.27 26.74
N PRO A 5 -11.44 4.70 25.90
CA PRO A 5 -12.63 3.91 25.65
C PRO A 5 -12.25 2.64 24.88
N ARG A 6 -12.56 1.47 25.45
CA ARG A 6 -12.50 0.18 24.76
C ARG A 6 -13.46 0.23 23.57
N GLY A 7 -12.92 0.26 22.36
CA GLY A 7 -13.68 0.13 21.13
C GLY A 7 -14.53 -1.14 21.16
N LYS A 8 -15.78 -1.05 20.70
CA LYS A 8 -16.66 -2.21 20.54
C LYS A 8 -15.95 -3.25 19.66
N PRO A 9 -15.96 -4.54 20.03
CA PRO A 9 -15.45 -5.58 19.15
C PRO A 9 -16.23 -5.55 17.81
N PRO A 10 -15.58 -5.83 16.68
CA PRO A 10 -16.25 -5.88 15.40
C PRO A 10 -17.41 -6.89 15.47
N VAL A 11 -18.58 -6.45 15.04
CA VAL A 11 -19.80 -7.25 14.99
C VAL A 11 -19.54 -8.41 14.02
N SER A 12 -19.52 -9.65 14.52
CA SER A 12 -19.46 -10.82 13.65
C SER A 12 -20.80 -10.95 12.92
N ASN A 13 -20.76 -10.80 11.60
CA ASN A 13 -21.90 -11.01 10.73
C ASN A 13 -22.32 -12.48 10.71
N PRO A 14 -23.60 -12.79 10.40
CA PRO A 14 -24.19 -14.09 10.64
C PRO A 14 -23.63 -15.16 9.71
N LYS A 15 -23.19 -16.27 10.32
CA LYS A 15 -22.94 -17.62 9.80
C LYS A 15 -23.11 -17.79 8.28
N ALA A 16 -22.16 -17.29 7.50
CA ALA A 16 -21.79 -17.99 6.28
C ALA A 16 -21.10 -19.28 6.73
N ASN A 17 -21.44 -20.43 6.16
CA ASN A 17 -20.64 -21.63 6.37
C ASN A 17 -19.19 -21.27 6.00
N PRO A 18 -18.25 -21.30 6.94
CA PRO A 18 -16.89 -20.91 6.65
C PRO A 18 -16.36 -21.87 5.59
N ALA A 19 -15.74 -21.37 4.53
CA ALA A 19 -15.23 -22.19 3.42
C ALA A 19 -14.11 -23.16 3.85
N GLY A 20 -13.60 -22.99 5.07
CA GLY A 20 -12.58 -23.83 5.68
C GLY A 20 -12.32 -23.41 7.13
N GLN A 21 -11.39 -24.12 7.76
CA GLN A 21 -10.96 -23.91 9.14
C GLN A 21 -9.45 -24.11 9.28
N LEU A 22 -8.86 -23.57 10.35
CA LEU A 22 -7.48 -23.90 10.70
C LEU A 22 -7.46 -25.26 11.40
N ALA A 23 -6.59 -26.15 10.93
CA ALA A 23 -6.35 -27.47 11.49
C ALA A 23 -4.84 -27.72 11.63
N GLU A 24 -4.47 -28.54 12.60
CA GLU A 24 -3.08 -28.97 12.81
C GLU A 24 -2.81 -30.20 11.94
N ASP A 25 -1.74 -30.19 11.14
CA ASP A 25 -1.31 -31.35 10.36
C ASP A 25 -0.57 -32.37 11.24
N ASP A 26 -0.31 -33.57 10.72
CA ASP A 26 0.41 -34.63 11.43
C ASP A 26 1.85 -34.24 11.86
N ARG A 27 2.35 -33.08 11.40
CA ARG A 27 3.68 -32.54 11.73
C ARG A 27 3.60 -31.39 12.75
N GLY A 28 2.42 -31.04 13.22
CA GLY A 28 2.19 -29.94 14.15
C GLY A 28 2.16 -28.54 13.51
N ASN A 29 2.04 -28.45 12.18
CA ASN A 29 1.89 -27.17 11.48
C ASN A 29 0.41 -26.78 11.40
N MET A 30 0.13 -25.49 11.56
CA MET A 30 -1.20 -24.94 11.33
C MET A 30 -1.44 -24.79 9.83
N THR A 31 -2.40 -25.55 9.30
CA THR A 31 -2.80 -25.55 7.89
C THR A 31 -4.26 -25.11 7.76
N TRP A 32 -4.61 -24.58 6.59
CA TRP A 32 -5.99 -24.25 6.26
C TRP A 32 -6.64 -25.47 5.60
N GLU A 33 -7.65 -26.04 6.25
CA GLU A 33 -8.44 -27.17 5.77
C GLU A 33 -9.74 -26.64 5.13
N TRP A 34 -10.02 -27.05 3.90
CA TRP A 34 -11.25 -26.65 3.20
C TRP A 34 -12.45 -27.45 3.72
N SER A 35 -13.59 -26.79 3.88
CA SER A 35 -14.82 -27.41 4.37
C SER A 35 -15.64 -28.00 3.22
N GLY A 36 -16.20 -29.19 3.42
CA GLY A 36 -17.14 -29.83 2.50
C GLY A 36 -16.49 -30.86 1.58
N GLU A 37 -17.32 -31.54 0.80
CA GLU A 37 -16.92 -32.55 -0.17
C GLU A 37 -17.30 -32.02 -1.57
N GLY A 38 -16.32 -31.83 -2.45
CA GLY A 38 -16.57 -31.32 -3.80
C GLY A 38 -15.48 -30.39 -4.32
N ASP A 39 -15.90 -29.34 -5.03
CA ASP A 39 -15.04 -28.49 -5.85
C ASP A 39 -13.93 -27.77 -5.05
N LEU A 40 -14.15 -27.40 -3.79
CA LEU A 40 -13.11 -26.80 -2.92
C LEU A 40 -11.98 -27.76 -2.55
N THR A 41 -12.26 -29.07 -2.55
CA THR A 41 -11.29 -30.14 -2.28
C THR A 41 -10.69 -30.74 -3.55
N ALA A 42 -11.15 -30.30 -4.73
CA ALA A 42 -10.64 -30.79 -6.00
C ALA A 42 -9.23 -30.25 -6.28
N ASP A 43 -8.34 -31.14 -6.74
CA ASP A 43 -6.96 -30.83 -7.13
C ASP A 43 -6.83 -30.38 -8.60
N ASP A 44 -7.94 -30.07 -9.25
CA ASP A 44 -7.97 -29.56 -10.62
C ASP A 44 -7.96 -28.03 -10.70
N THR A 45 -7.96 -27.50 -11.92
CA THR A 45 -7.97 -26.05 -12.16
C THR A 45 -9.26 -25.38 -11.71
N LEU A 46 -10.37 -26.14 -11.68
CA LEU A 46 -11.67 -25.66 -11.26
C LEU A 46 -11.69 -25.45 -9.75
N GLY A 47 -11.22 -26.43 -8.97
CA GLY A 47 -11.11 -26.30 -7.52
C GLY A 47 -10.12 -25.21 -7.08
N ALA A 48 -9.05 -24.98 -7.84
CA ALA A 48 -8.18 -23.82 -7.60
C ALA A 48 -8.93 -22.48 -7.76
N ALA A 49 -9.76 -22.33 -8.79
CA ALA A 49 -10.53 -21.11 -9.02
C ALA A 49 -11.59 -20.88 -7.94
N GLU A 50 -12.25 -21.95 -7.49
CA GLU A 50 -13.26 -21.86 -6.43
C GLU A 50 -12.68 -21.48 -5.08
N ARG A 51 -11.52 -22.04 -4.72
CA ARG A 51 -10.79 -21.66 -3.51
C ARG A 51 -10.45 -20.17 -3.48
N VAL A 52 -10.02 -19.62 -4.62
CA VAL A 52 -9.76 -18.17 -4.74
C VAL A 52 -11.06 -17.38 -4.53
N ARG A 53 -12.15 -17.80 -5.17
CA ARG A 53 -13.46 -17.13 -5.03
C ARG A 53 -13.98 -17.18 -3.60
N ALA A 54 -13.74 -18.26 -2.88
CA ALA A 54 -14.15 -18.42 -1.48
C ALA A 54 -13.34 -17.55 -0.51
N LEU A 55 -12.06 -17.26 -0.82
CA LEU A 55 -11.20 -16.39 0.00
C LEU A 55 -11.42 -14.90 -0.27
N VAL A 56 -11.88 -14.53 -1.46
CA VAL A 56 -12.09 -13.14 -1.84
C VAL A 56 -13.49 -12.69 -1.44
N ASP A 57 -13.61 -12.01 -0.30
CA ASP A 57 -14.85 -11.29 0.03
C ASP A 57 -14.92 -10.00 -0.81
N PRO A 58 -15.93 -9.82 -1.68
CA PRO A 58 -16.09 -8.60 -2.46
C PRO A 58 -16.37 -7.35 -1.61
N ARG A 59 -16.64 -7.51 -0.31
CA ARG A 59 -16.82 -6.41 0.65
C ARG A 59 -15.53 -6.00 1.36
N LEU A 60 -14.44 -6.75 1.20
CA LEU A 60 -13.14 -6.38 1.74
C LEU A 60 -12.46 -5.41 0.77
N GLU A 61 -12.31 -4.15 1.20
CA GLU A 61 -11.49 -3.16 0.50
C GLU A 61 -10.12 -3.07 1.17
N VAL A 62 -9.06 -3.16 0.39
CA VAL A 62 -7.69 -2.90 0.86
C VAL A 62 -7.56 -1.39 1.06
N LYS A 63 -7.64 -0.96 2.32
CA LYS A 63 -7.39 0.43 2.69
C LYS A 63 -5.92 0.57 3.09
N ASP A 64 -5.20 1.48 2.42
CA ASP A 64 -3.91 1.95 2.92
C ASP A 64 -4.14 2.57 4.31
N ASP A 65 -3.31 2.23 5.30
CA ASP A 65 -3.37 2.89 6.60
C ASP A 65 -3.28 4.41 6.41
N ASP A 66 -4.30 5.13 6.87
CA ASP A 66 -4.28 6.59 6.89
C ASP A 66 -3.02 7.00 7.65
N SER A 67 -2.25 7.94 7.10
CA SER A 67 -1.07 8.49 7.78
C SER A 67 -1.53 9.21 9.03
N ASP A 68 -1.62 8.50 10.14
CA ASP A 68 -2.02 9.04 11.42
C ASP A 68 -0.97 10.07 11.84
N PRO A 69 -1.32 11.37 11.91
CA PRO A 69 -0.37 12.41 12.32
C PRO A 69 0.08 12.25 13.79
N SER A 70 -0.56 11.37 14.56
CA SER A 70 -0.18 11.01 15.93
C SER A 70 0.71 9.77 16.03
N SER A 71 1.00 9.09 14.90
CA SER A 71 1.94 7.98 14.89
C SER A 71 3.37 8.45 15.19
N PRO A 72 4.08 7.82 16.14
CA PRO A 72 5.45 8.21 16.51
C PRO A 72 6.46 7.93 15.39
N MET A 73 6.09 7.16 14.36
CA MET A 73 6.93 6.89 13.20
C MET A 73 6.90 8.05 12.20
N GLN A 74 7.97 8.83 12.19
CA GLN A 74 8.17 9.88 11.18
C GLN A 74 8.44 9.26 9.80
N SER A 75 7.90 9.87 8.76
CA SER A 75 8.19 9.47 7.38
C SER A 75 9.68 9.72 7.07
N ASN A 76 10.41 8.67 6.65
CA ASN A 76 11.81 8.75 6.23
C ASN A 76 11.91 8.75 4.69
N PRO A 77 12.04 9.92 4.03
CA PRO A 77 12.19 10.01 2.58
C PRO A 77 13.60 9.60 2.10
N LYS A 78 14.58 9.44 3.01
CA LYS A 78 15.96 9.05 2.68
C LYS A 78 16.15 7.53 2.64
N GLY A 79 15.25 6.76 3.25
CA GLY A 79 15.32 5.30 3.30
C GLY A 79 15.16 4.60 1.94
N LEU A 80 14.62 5.29 0.92
CA LEU A 80 14.61 4.78 -0.45
C LEU A 80 15.98 4.91 -1.17
N LYS A 81 16.87 5.78 -0.70
CA LYS A 81 18.08 6.18 -1.45
C LYS A 81 19.39 5.70 -0.83
N SER A 82 19.41 5.48 0.48
CA SER A 82 20.54 4.89 1.20
C SER A 82 20.08 3.53 1.75
N GLY A 83 20.94 2.51 1.69
CA GLY A 83 20.59 1.16 2.14
C GLY A 83 19.99 1.11 3.55
N TYR A 84 19.40 -0.05 3.89
CA TYR A 84 18.69 -0.24 5.15
C TYR A 84 19.54 0.15 6.36
N ASN A 85 19.17 1.23 7.06
CA ASN A 85 19.76 1.64 8.33
C ASN A 85 18.74 1.38 9.44
N PRO A 86 19.00 0.41 10.35
CA PRO A 86 18.04 -0.02 11.36
C PRO A 86 17.66 1.10 12.35
N TYR A 87 18.50 2.13 12.51
CA TYR A 87 18.25 3.27 13.40
C TYR A 87 17.50 4.42 12.72
N ASN A 88 17.25 4.33 11.41
CA ASN A 88 16.47 5.30 10.63
C ASN A 88 15.19 4.66 10.06
N SER A 89 14.60 3.72 10.79
CA SER A 89 13.39 2.97 10.45
C SER A 89 12.12 3.83 10.60
N GLY A 90 12.02 4.88 9.78
CA GLY A 90 10.80 5.64 9.56
C GLY A 90 9.99 5.08 8.39
N ALA A 91 8.68 5.36 8.34
CA ALA A 91 7.83 4.97 7.22
C ALA A 91 8.42 5.50 5.91
N LEU A 92 8.68 4.63 4.93
CA LEU A 92 9.35 5.00 3.69
C LEU A 92 8.47 5.97 2.91
N GLY A 93 8.89 7.24 2.84
CA GLY A 93 8.16 8.26 2.10
C GLY A 93 8.21 7.97 0.60
N LYS A 94 7.04 7.83 -0.05
CA LYS A 94 6.93 7.68 -1.51
C LYS A 94 7.63 8.88 -2.17
N GLN A 95 8.67 8.65 -2.98
CA GLN A 95 9.28 9.74 -3.75
C GLN A 95 8.26 10.23 -4.78
N SER A 96 7.63 11.37 -4.54
CA SER A 96 6.80 12.02 -5.53
C SER A 96 7.68 12.37 -6.75
N TRP A 97 7.37 11.78 -7.90
CA TRP A 97 8.08 12.10 -9.15
C TRP A 97 7.94 13.60 -9.42
N LYS A 98 9.05 14.35 -9.45
CA LYS A 98 9.01 15.79 -9.73
C LYS A 98 8.49 15.97 -11.16
N LYS A 99 7.37 16.70 -11.30
CA LYS A 99 6.80 17.02 -12.61
C LYS A 99 7.86 17.71 -13.48
N LYS A 100 7.99 17.29 -14.74
CA LYS A 100 8.89 17.93 -15.71
C LYS A 100 8.43 19.38 -15.86
N LYS A 101 9.30 20.35 -15.54
CA LYS A 101 9.01 21.76 -15.76
C LYS A 101 8.95 22.02 -17.26
N ASP A 102 7.94 22.74 -17.72
CA ASP A 102 7.88 23.18 -19.12
C ASP A 102 8.99 24.23 -19.34
N LEU A 103 9.96 23.89 -20.18
CA LEU A 103 11.13 24.73 -20.44
C LEU A 103 10.87 25.78 -21.53
N ARG A 104 9.70 25.75 -22.20
CA ARG A 104 9.37 26.69 -23.28
C ARG A 104 9.32 28.14 -22.78
N GLU A 105 8.81 28.36 -21.57
CA GLU A 105 8.76 29.69 -20.95
C GLU A 105 10.15 30.19 -20.55
N LEU A 106 11.02 29.29 -20.09
CA LEU A 106 12.40 29.62 -19.77
C LEU A 106 13.18 30.01 -21.04
N SER A 107 13.01 29.28 -22.15
CA SER A 107 13.64 29.62 -23.42
C SER A 107 13.18 31.00 -23.92
N LYS A 108 11.88 31.30 -23.86
CA LYS A 108 11.34 32.63 -24.21
C LYS A 108 11.95 33.74 -23.34
N TRP A 109 12.10 33.50 -22.04
CA TRP A 109 12.72 34.47 -21.12
C TRP A 109 14.21 34.69 -21.42
N ILE A 110 14.96 33.63 -21.75
CA ILE A 110 16.37 33.73 -22.14
C ILE A 110 16.51 34.53 -23.44
N GLU A 111 15.67 34.29 -24.44
CA GLU A 111 15.66 35.06 -25.70
C GLU A 111 15.34 36.53 -25.47
N LEU A 112 14.35 36.84 -24.63
CA LEU A 112 13.98 38.21 -24.29
C LEU A 112 15.14 38.93 -23.58
N ARG A 113 15.79 38.25 -22.64
CA ARG A 113 16.95 38.78 -21.92
C ARG A 113 18.12 39.04 -22.84
N LYS A 114 18.42 38.11 -23.76
CA LYS A 114 19.49 38.26 -24.76
C LYS A 114 19.24 39.48 -25.66
N LYS A 115 18.01 39.65 -26.15
CA LYS A 115 17.61 40.83 -26.95
C LYS A 115 17.75 42.15 -26.20
N MET A 116 17.51 42.17 -24.89
CA MET A 116 17.72 43.36 -24.08
C MET A 116 19.21 43.65 -23.85
N SER A 117 20.06 42.63 -23.73
CA SER A 117 21.52 42.78 -23.65
C SER A 117 22.11 43.31 -24.96
N ASP A 118 21.76 42.68 -26.09
CA ASP A 118 22.28 43.05 -27.42
C ASP A 118 21.89 44.49 -27.81
N LYS A 119 20.76 45.00 -27.30
CA LYS A 119 20.31 46.39 -27.53
C LYS A 119 21.06 47.41 -26.66
N LYS A 120 21.74 46.97 -25.61
CA LYS A 120 22.52 47.82 -24.69
C LYS A 120 23.98 47.96 -25.10
N ASP A 121 24.48 47.01 -25.90
CA ASP A 121 25.84 47.00 -26.43
C ASP A 121 25.94 47.62 -27.85
N GLY A 122 24.83 48.15 -28.37
CA GLY A 122 24.70 48.77 -29.70
C GLY A 122 24.38 50.27 -29.71
N GLU A 123 24.54 50.95 -28.57
CA GLU A 123 24.48 52.42 -28.40
C GLU A 123 25.83 52.90 -27.85
#